data_AF-A0A0P1AFS3-F1
#
_entry.id   AF-A0A0P1AFS3-F1
#
_cell.length_a   1.000
_cell.length_b   1.000
_cell.length_c   1.000
_cell.angle_alpha   90.00
_cell.angle_beta   90.00
_cell.angle_gamma   90.00
#
_symmetry.space_group_name_H-M   'P 1'
#
loop_
_entity.id
_entity.type
_entity.pdbx_description
1 polymer ?
#
loop_
_entity_poly.entity_id
_entity_poly.type
_entity_poly.pdbx_seq_one_letter_code
_entity_poly.pdbx_strand_id
1 'polypeptide(L)'
;MAAISGNELQVAWQKVKAMTSLPEPPEPKLPSFGPKVSMNSKLHTFQNVITSLEYNYTGTLYFDVNKNRSFKSIASTAKEILREGLPIQCLEAVFLAAYLTAGIKKLDRFPVSFKTTAGATTHRHIVLGIQHQQRKWGALGLSRCDKLMDKDLKFDTLGDLILEYCHEFENVYHQVLKVNIGFPLTHDIHSSERVEWRVFNIQVYGNSWTEVSKQLDGFGKDAAEIYNFKKSTGTVHIVITPIEIIIKKPISSNAPAPPTNIFLQNTSPTPLSIKIEDKSGFLEIVTKLQPNLLLEKSCQTDKCGQSSSTFYLSAGGMIVVALKFNGNKRTSSLIEPIQTKLIKKGGREIQGSDMSFDGNYVLFSCKPMICSFGGRLEVLSDAETVTLERPFFLKEI
;
A
#
# COMPACT_ATOMS: atom_id res chain seq x y z
N MET A 1 3.29 3.44 33.80
CA MET A 1 2.60 4.52 34.53
C MET A 1 1.37 3.92 35.19
N ALA A 2 1.24 4.03 36.51
CA ALA A 2 -0.01 3.66 37.19
C ALA A 2 -1.14 4.56 36.68
N ALA A 3 -2.36 4.03 36.56
CA ALA A 3 -3.52 4.85 36.26
C ALA A 3 -3.72 5.86 37.41
N ILE A 4 -3.90 7.14 37.07
CA ILE A 4 -4.22 8.18 38.06
C ILE A 4 -5.49 7.74 38.79
N SER A 5 -5.46 7.76 40.12
CA SER A 5 -6.64 7.39 40.91
C SER A 5 -7.76 8.42 40.72
N GLY A 6 -9.02 8.00 40.86
CA GLY A 6 -10.16 8.91 40.74
C GLY A 6 -10.07 10.12 41.69
N ASN A 7 -9.50 9.91 42.88
CA ASN A 7 -9.28 10.97 43.87
C ASN A 7 -8.23 11.99 43.41
N GLU A 8 -7.09 11.54 42.87
CA GLU A 8 -6.06 12.45 42.34
C GLU A 8 -6.58 13.28 41.18
N LEU A 9 -7.36 12.65 40.28
CA LEU A 9 -7.99 13.35 39.16
C LEU A 9 -8.97 14.42 39.65
N GLN A 10 -9.78 14.11 40.67
CA GLN A 10 -10.74 15.05 41.22
C GLN A 10 -10.06 16.22 41.93
N VAL A 11 -8.97 15.97 42.66
CA VAL A 11 -8.14 17.03 43.27
C VAL A 11 -7.53 17.92 42.19
N ALA A 12 -6.99 17.35 41.11
CA ALA A 12 -6.46 18.13 39.99
C ALA A 12 -7.55 19.00 39.34
N TRP A 13 -8.75 18.46 39.13
CA TRP A 13 -9.90 19.21 38.60
C TRP A 13 -10.31 20.38 39.49
N GLN A 14 -10.36 20.19 40.81
CA GLN A 14 -10.69 21.26 41.74
C GLN A 14 -9.62 22.35 41.76
N LYS A 15 -8.34 21.98 41.66
CA LYS A 15 -7.23 22.95 41.54
C LYS A 15 -7.39 23.82 40.29
N VAL A 16 -7.66 23.22 39.14
CA VAL A 16 -7.87 23.96 37.88
C VAL A 16 -9.09 24.88 37.99
N LYS A 17 -10.22 24.41 38.55
CA LYS A 17 -11.42 25.22 38.77
C LYS A 17 -11.21 26.39 39.73
N ALA A 18 -10.33 26.23 40.72
CA ALA A 18 -10.04 27.25 41.71
C ALA A 18 -9.03 28.30 41.23
N MET A 19 -8.34 28.07 40.09
CA MET A 19 -7.42 29.06 39.54
C MET A 19 -8.18 30.28 39.01
N THR A 20 -7.81 31.46 39.51
CA THR A 20 -8.37 32.76 39.08
C THR A 20 -7.84 33.20 37.72
N SER A 21 -6.67 32.70 37.31
CA SER A 21 -6.07 32.93 36.00
C SER A 21 -5.38 31.64 35.53
N LEU A 22 -5.73 31.18 34.33
CA LEU A 22 -5.03 30.09 33.66
C LEU A 22 -3.99 30.66 32.69
N PRO A 23 -2.86 29.97 32.46
CA PRO A 23 -1.92 30.37 31.43
C PRO A 23 -2.62 30.35 30.07
N GLU A 24 -2.38 31.39 29.27
CA GLU A 24 -2.88 31.44 27.90
C GLU A 24 -2.16 30.36 27.07
N PRO A 25 -2.90 29.52 26.32
CA PRO A 25 -2.28 28.50 25.49
C PRO A 25 -1.46 29.16 24.37
N PRO A 26 -0.30 28.60 24.01
CA PRO A 26 0.52 29.14 22.94
C PRO A 26 -0.19 29.03 21.59
N GLU A 27 -0.37 30.15 20.88
CA GLU A 27 -0.95 30.12 19.54
C GLU A 27 0.02 29.48 18.52
N PRO A 28 -0.39 28.42 17.81
CA PRO A 28 0.45 27.78 16.80
C PRO A 28 0.61 28.70 15.59
N LYS A 29 1.80 29.27 15.43
CA LYS A 29 2.13 30.14 14.29
C LYS A 29 2.55 29.31 13.09
N LEU A 30 1.89 29.54 11.95
CA LEU A 30 2.28 28.92 10.69
C LEU A 30 3.67 29.41 10.26
N PRO A 31 4.56 28.49 9.84
CA PRO A 31 5.91 28.86 9.49
C PRO A 31 5.96 29.53 8.11
N SER A 32 6.75 30.59 8.02
CA SER A 32 7.14 31.23 6.75
C SER A 32 8.59 30.90 6.45
N PHE A 33 8.87 30.45 5.23
CA PHE A 33 10.20 30.04 4.83
C PHE A 33 10.79 31.00 3.80
N GLY A 34 12.01 31.46 4.07
CA GLY A 34 12.83 32.12 3.06
C GLY A 34 13.30 31.15 1.96
N PRO A 35 13.81 31.69 0.84
CA PRO A 35 14.19 30.89 -0.33
C PRO A 35 15.35 29.90 -0.10
N LYS A 36 16.19 30.10 0.93
CA LYS A 36 17.41 29.32 1.18
C LYS A 36 17.32 28.31 2.34
N VAL A 37 16.13 28.09 2.92
CA VAL A 37 15.98 27.18 4.06
C VAL A 37 16.09 25.72 3.59
N SER A 38 16.95 24.93 4.26
CA SER A 38 17.15 23.51 3.96
C SER A 38 15.86 22.69 4.18
N MET A 39 15.71 21.55 3.52
CA MET A 39 14.51 20.71 3.70
C MET A 39 14.38 20.20 5.13
N ASN A 40 15.47 19.75 5.76
CA ASN A 40 15.47 19.32 7.17
C ASN A 40 15.02 20.45 8.10
N SER A 41 15.53 21.68 7.90
CA SER A 41 15.11 22.83 8.70
C SER A 41 13.61 23.15 8.53
N LYS A 42 13.06 22.99 7.32
CA LYS A 42 11.61 23.15 7.08
C LYS A 42 10.81 22.10 7.85
N LEU A 43 11.21 20.83 7.73
CA LEU A 43 10.55 19.71 8.40
C LEU A 43 10.59 19.85 9.92
N HIS A 44 11.73 20.24 10.50
CA HIS A 44 11.86 20.53 11.93
C HIS A 44 10.95 21.68 12.35
N THR A 45 10.80 22.72 11.51
CA THR A 45 9.88 23.82 11.83
C THR A 45 8.42 23.34 11.83
N PHE A 46 8.03 22.50 10.88
CA PHE A 46 6.70 21.88 10.90
C PHE A 46 6.49 20.97 12.11
N GLN A 47 7.50 20.18 12.46
CA GLN A 47 7.46 19.32 13.65
C GLN A 47 7.31 20.16 14.93
N ASN A 48 7.99 21.31 15.04
CA ASN A 48 7.83 22.21 16.17
C ASN A 48 6.37 22.71 16.32
N VAL A 49 5.69 22.99 15.21
CA VAL A 49 4.26 23.36 15.24
C VAL A 49 3.38 22.20 15.71
N ILE A 50 3.69 20.97 15.30
CA ILE A 50 2.97 19.77 15.74
C ILE A 50 3.20 19.54 17.24
N THR A 51 4.45 19.63 17.68
CA THR A 51 4.85 19.40 19.08
C THR A 51 4.33 20.50 20.01
N SER A 52 4.21 21.76 19.55
CA SER A 52 3.69 22.86 20.37
C SER A 52 2.22 22.70 20.77
N LEU A 53 1.48 21.82 20.09
CA LEU A 53 0.10 21.48 20.47
C LEU A 53 0.05 20.48 21.63
N GLU A 54 1.16 19.80 21.94
CA GLU A 54 1.29 18.77 22.96
C GLU A 54 0.48 17.49 22.69
N TYR A 55 0.93 16.38 23.27
CA TYR A 55 0.20 15.11 23.18
C TYR A 55 -1.03 15.14 24.08
N ASN A 56 -2.17 14.74 23.55
CA ASN A 56 -3.43 14.73 24.29
C ASN A 56 -3.51 13.54 25.29
N TYR A 57 -3.40 13.88 26.58
CA TYR A 57 -3.58 12.98 27.72
C TYR A 57 -4.96 13.09 28.40
N THR A 58 -5.88 13.93 27.90
CA THR A 58 -7.16 14.21 28.57
C THR A 58 -8.18 13.08 28.42
N GLY A 59 -7.94 12.15 27.49
CA GLY A 59 -8.87 11.06 27.17
C GLY A 59 -10.09 11.50 26.34
N THR A 60 -10.18 12.78 25.97
CA THR A 60 -11.24 13.33 25.11
C THR A 60 -10.71 13.58 23.71
N LEU A 61 -11.42 13.13 22.69
CA LEU A 61 -11.11 13.46 21.29
C LEU A 61 -11.75 14.79 20.93
N TYR A 62 -10.94 15.76 20.51
CA TYR A 62 -11.41 17.10 20.15
C TYR A 62 -11.74 17.23 18.66
N PHE A 63 -11.11 16.43 17.79
CA PHE A 63 -11.23 16.57 16.34
C PHE A 63 -11.74 15.29 15.67
N ASP A 64 -12.34 15.42 14.47
CA ASP A 64 -12.82 14.29 13.69
C ASP A 64 -11.66 13.45 13.13
N VAL A 65 -11.48 12.27 13.70
CA VAL A 65 -10.42 11.29 13.36
C VAL A 65 -10.88 10.20 12.38
N ASN A 66 -12.04 10.35 11.73
CA ASN A 66 -12.54 9.36 10.78
C ASN A 66 -11.54 9.15 9.63
N LYS A 67 -11.08 7.91 9.42
CA LYS A 67 -10.14 7.60 8.34
C LYS A 67 -10.82 7.48 6.97
N ASN A 68 -12.13 7.28 6.93
CA ASN A 68 -12.88 7.09 5.70
C ASN A 68 -13.40 8.43 5.13
N ARG A 69 -12.49 9.39 4.94
CA ARG A 69 -12.80 10.73 4.45
C ARG A 69 -11.82 11.17 3.37
N SER A 70 -12.20 12.22 2.62
CA SER A 70 -11.37 12.76 1.56
C SER A 70 -10.17 13.55 2.11
N PHE A 71 -9.16 13.79 1.27
CA PHE A 71 -8.04 14.63 1.66
C PHE A 71 -8.46 16.08 1.94
N LYS A 72 -9.47 16.61 1.23
CA LYS A 72 -10.11 17.89 1.53
C LYS A 72 -10.64 17.96 2.96
N SER A 73 -11.32 16.92 3.43
CA SER A 73 -11.83 16.87 4.80
C SER A 73 -10.70 16.78 5.83
N ILE A 74 -9.65 16.00 5.55
CA ILE A 74 -8.44 15.95 6.39
C ILE A 74 -7.79 17.33 6.51
N ALA A 75 -7.61 18.04 5.38
CA ALA A 75 -7.06 19.39 5.38
C ALA A 75 -7.95 20.39 6.14
N SER A 76 -9.28 20.23 6.09
CA SER A 76 -10.21 21.03 6.89
C SER A 76 -9.99 20.82 8.38
N THR A 77 -9.84 19.57 8.84
CA THR A 77 -9.55 19.27 10.24
C THR A 77 -8.16 19.76 10.66
N ALA A 78 -7.16 19.71 9.79
CA ALA A 78 -5.85 20.31 10.08
C ALA A 78 -5.92 21.84 10.31
N LYS A 79 -6.77 22.54 9.54
CA LYS A 79 -7.02 23.98 9.74
C LYS A 79 -7.76 24.25 11.05
N GLU A 80 -8.70 23.38 11.41
CA GLU A 80 -9.40 23.44 12.70
C GLU A 80 -8.43 23.23 13.87
N ILE A 81 -7.54 22.23 13.80
CA ILE A 81 -6.48 22.00 14.80
C ILE A 81 -5.64 23.27 15.03
N LEU A 82 -5.20 23.92 13.94
CA LEU A 82 -4.42 25.15 14.04
C LEU A 82 -5.22 26.33 14.60
N ARG A 83 -6.52 26.40 14.34
CA ARG A 83 -7.39 27.48 14.83
C ARG A 83 -7.71 27.32 16.31
N GLU A 84 -8.01 26.10 16.75
CA GLU A 84 -8.40 25.83 18.14
C GLU A 84 -7.20 25.67 19.08
N GLY A 85 -6.03 25.27 18.57
CA GLY A 85 -4.80 25.16 19.37
C GLY A 85 -4.87 24.10 20.49
N LEU A 86 -5.74 23.10 20.36
CA LEU A 86 -5.94 22.06 21.38
C LEU A 86 -4.96 20.89 21.22
N PRO A 87 -4.67 20.14 22.32
CA PRO A 87 -3.84 18.95 22.26
C PRO A 87 -4.34 17.88 21.30
N ILE A 88 -3.40 17.21 20.64
CA ILE A 88 -3.67 16.22 19.59
C ILE A 88 -3.01 14.87 19.86
N GLN A 89 -3.44 13.83 19.15
CA GLN A 89 -2.84 12.51 19.15
C GLN A 89 -2.14 12.21 17.82
N CYS A 90 -1.60 11.00 17.70
CA CYS A 90 -0.78 10.60 16.56
C CYS A 90 -1.48 10.69 15.20
N LEU A 91 -2.79 10.42 15.12
CA LEU A 91 -3.52 10.51 13.84
C LEU A 91 -3.81 11.95 13.43
N GLU A 92 -4.19 12.81 14.38
CA GLU A 92 -4.39 14.25 14.15
C GLU A 92 -3.06 14.92 13.73
N ALA A 93 -1.95 14.51 14.35
CA ALA A 93 -0.61 14.93 13.95
C ALA A 93 -0.28 14.55 12.50
N VAL A 94 -0.70 13.36 12.04
CA VAL A 94 -0.57 12.96 10.62
C VAL A 94 -1.41 13.83 9.71
N PHE A 95 -2.63 14.20 10.11
CA PHE A 95 -3.47 15.12 9.33
C PHE A 95 -2.82 16.49 9.21
N LEU A 96 -2.32 17.02 10.32
CA LEU A 96 -1.66 18.32 10.38
C LEU A 96 -0.35 18.31 9.57
N ALA A 97 0.51 17.32 9.76
CA ALA A 97 1.75 17.15 9.00
C ALA A 97 1.47 17.09 7.49
N ALA A 98 0.44 16.33 7.08
CA ALA A 98 0.06 16.22 5.68
C ALA A 98 -0.39 17.58 5.11
N TYR A 99 -1.17 18.35 5.85
CA TYR A 99 -1.59 19.69 5.45
C TYR A 99 -0.40 20.66 5.33
N LEU A 100 0.45 20.74 6.37
CA LEU A 100 1.60 21.65 6.41
C LEU A 100 2.60 21.40 5.27
N THR A 101 2.75 20.15 4.85
CA THR A 101 3.69 19.74 3.80
C THR A 101 3.06 19.65 2.41
N ALA A 102 1.76 19.88 2.25
CA ALA A 102 1.05 19.72 0.97
C ALA A 102 1.61 20.61 -0.16
N GLY A 103 2.15 21.79 0.17
CA GLY A 103 2.77 22.70 -0.78
C GLY A 103 4.13 22.23 -1.34
N ILE A 104 4.76 21.21 -0.76
CA ILE A 104 6.10 20.77 -1.14
C ILE A 104 6.00 19.61 -2.13
N LYS A 105 5.89 19.92 -3.43
CA LYS A 105 5.65 18.92 -4.49
C LYS A 105 6.72 17.83 -4.65
N LYS A 106 7.93 18.04 -4.12
CA LYS A 106 9.05 17.08 -4.18
C LYS A 106 9.15 16.20 -2.92
N LEU A 107 8.14 16.23 -2.07
CA LEU A 107 8.10 15.51 -0.81
C LEU A 107 6.90 14.56 -0.81
N ASP A 108 7.14 13.29 -1.10
CA ASP A 108 6.12 12.26 -0.99
C ASP A 108 5.84 11.98 0.49
N ARG A 109 4.56 11.73 0.82
CA ARG A 109 4.09 11.60 2.20
C ARG A 109 3.22 10.37 2.33
N PHE A 110 3.61 9.44 3.17
CA PHE A 110 3.02 8.12 3.32
C PHE A 110 2.50 7.94 4.74
N PRO A 111 1.23 7.55 4.95
CA PRO A 111 0.78 7.18 6.29
C PRO A 111 1.38 5.82 6.65
N VAL A 112 2.10 5.75 7.78
CA VAL A 112 2.76 4.54 8.28
C VAL A 112 2.19 4.19 9.64
N SER A 113 1.48 3.07 9.74
CA SER A 113 0.83 2.61 10.97
C SER A 113 1.50 1.35 11.54
N PHE A 114 1.82 1.39 12.82
CA PHE A 114 2.38 0.28 13.58
C PHE A 114 1.31 -0.37 14.45
N LYS A 115 1.27 -1.71 14.46
CA LYS A 115 0.57 -2.51 15.46
C LYS A 115 1.62 -3.17 16.33
N THR A 116 1.59 -2.92 17.63
CA THR A 116 2.57 -3.44 18.58
C THR A 116 1.90 -4.14 19.75
N THR A 117 2.65 -4.92 20.51
CA THR A 117 2.20 -5.51 21.78
C THR A 117 3.16 -5.16 22.90
N ALA A 118 2.63 -4.87 24.08
CA ALA A 118 3.40 -4.72 25.32
C ALA A 118 2.67 -5.54 26.40
N GLY A 119 3.33 -6.60 26.88
CA GLY A 119 2.66 -7.65 27.64
C GLY A 119 1.48 -8.25 26.84
N ALA A 120 0.31 -8.32 27.46
CA ALA A 120 -0.93 -8.82 26.83
C ALA A 120 -1.70 -7.75 26.03
N THR A 121 -1.23 -6.50 26.00
CA THR A 121 -2.00 -5.38 25.43
C THR A 121 -1.51 -5.01 24.03
N THR A 122 -2.44 -4.89 23.08
CA THR A 122 -2.15 -4.43 21.72
C THR A 122 -2.28 -2.91 21.63
N HIS A 123 -1.28 -2.27 21.03
CA HIS A 123 -1.26 -0.82 20.80
C HIS A 123 -1.18 -0.52 19.31
N ARG A 124 -1.65 0.67 18.94
CA ARG A 124 -1.58 1.19 17.57
C ARG A 124 -0.97 2.58 17.59
N HIS A 125 -0.09 2.83 16.64
CA HIS A 125 0.56 4.12 16.44
C HIS A 125 0.62 4.45 14.95
N ILE A 126 0.68 5.72 14.60
CA ILE A 126 0.80 6.17 13.21
C ILE A 126 1.69 7.40 13.13
N VAL A 127 2.50 7.47 12.07
CA VAL A 127 3.32 8.62 11.69
C VAL A 127 3.14 8.90 10.20
N LEU A 128 3.58 10.08 9.76
CA LEU A 128 3.66 10.43 8.35
C LEU A 128 5.09 10.22 7.88
N GLY A 129 5.37 9.06 7.27
CA GLY A 129 6.63 8.82 6.58
C GLY A 129 6.77 9.79 5.40
N ILE A 130 7.96 10.33 5.21
CA ILE A 130 8.24 11.30 4.15
C ILE A 130 9.45 10.88 3.34
N GLN A 131 9.40 11.12 2.04
CA GLN A 131 10.50 10.87 1.12
C GLN A 131 10.74 12.12 0.28
N HIS A 132 11.97 12.64 0.31
CA HIS A 132 12.32 13.83 -0.48
C HIS A 132 13.11 13.41 -1.72
N GLN A 133 12.59 13.80 -2.90
CA GLN A 133 13.20 13.56 -4.21
C GLN A 133 13.57 12.09 -4.45
N GLN A 134 12.83 11.14 -3.87
CA GLN A 134 13.10 9.70 -3.98
C GLN A 134 14.47 9.24 -3.44
N ARG A 135 15.13 10.02 -2.56
CA ARG A 135 16.49 9.68 -2.06
C ARG A 135 16.52 9.33 -0.59
N LYS A 136 15.98 10.22 0.26
CA LYS A 136 16.08 10.10 1.71
C LYS A 136 14.70 10.02 2.34
N TRP A 137 14.60 9.19 3.36
CA TRP A 137 13.41 8.94 4.15
C TRP A 137 13.54 9.60 5.53
N GLY A 138 12.40 9.98 6.08
CA GLY A 138 12.21 10.52 7.42
C GLY A 138 10.75 10.41 7.82
N ALA A 139 10.35 11.09 8.89
CA ALA A 139 8.96 11.09 9.32
C ALA A 139 8.59 12.36 10.11
N LEU A 140 7.30 12.68 10.10
CA LEU A 140 6.66 13.66 10.98
C LEU A 140 5.55 12.96 11.78
N GLY A 141 5.28 13.44 12.99
CA GLY A 141 4.20 12.86 13.80
C GLY A 141 4.21 13.35 15.23
N LEU A 142 3.41 12.70 16.07
CA LEU A 142 3.38 12.98 17.50
C LEU A 142 3.16 11.69 18.28
N SER A 143 3.83 11.54 19.40
CA SER A 143 3.82 10.33 20.22
C SER A 143 3.98 10.71 21.68
N ARG A 144 3.65 9.78 22.58
CA ARG A 144 3.96 9.87 24.01
C ARG A 144 5.45 9.66 24.31
N CYS A 145 6.20 9.20 23.31
CA CYS A 145 7.63 8.97 23.37
C CYS A 145 8.27 9.68 22.18
N ASP A 146 9.20 10.58 22.46
CA ASP A 146 9.86 11.44 21.47
C ASP A 146 10.59 10.64 20.38
N LYS A 147 11.09 9.46 20.74
CA LYS A 147 11.78 8.58 19.80
C LYS A 147 10.86 7.87 18.81
N LEU A 148 9.54 7.92 19.04
CA LEU A 148 8.50 7.27 18.24
C LEU A 148 7.64 8.29 17.46
N MET A 149 8.04 9.55 17.35
CA MET A 149 7.35 10.57 16.56
C MET A 149 8.07 10.88 15.26
N ASP A 150 8.83 11.98 15.16
CA ASP A 150 9.54 12.39 13.96
C ASP A 150 10.91 11.74 13.82
N LYS A 151 11.40 11.75 12.58
CA LYS A 151 12.72 11.25 12.21
C LYS A 151 13.30 12.14 11.12
N ASP A 152 14.54 12.59 11.33
CA ASP A 152 15.27 13.37 10.32
C ASP A 152 15.31 12.67 8.96
N LEU A 153 15.39 13.46 7.90
CA LEU A 153 15.45 13.00 6.53
C LEU A 153 16.86 12.45 6.19
N LYS A 154 17.25 11.32 6.79
CA LYS A 154 18.60 10.75 6.72
C LYS A 154 18.67 9.31 6.23
N PHE A 155 17.57 8.57 6.31
CA PHE A 155 17.52 7.14 5.99
C PHE A 155 17.57 6.91 4.48
N ASP A 156 18.33 5.92 4.02
CA ASP A 156 18.48 5.64 2.58
C ASP A 156 17.30 4.86 2.03
N THR A 157 16.69 4.01 2.84
CA THR A 157 15.57 3.16 2.44
C THR A 157 14.36 3.29 3.36
N LEU A 158 13.21 2.80 2.90
CA LEU A 158 12.02 2.73 3.74
C LEU A 158 12.22 1.68 4.83
N GLY A 159 12.89 0.57 4.50
CA GLY A 159 13.34 -0.44 5.46
C GLY A 159 14.12 0.18 6.62
N ASP A 160 15.14 0.99 6.33
CA ASP A 160 15.99 1.62 7.37
C ASP A 160 15.16 2.52 8.31
N LEU A 161 14.22 3.30 7.77
CA LEU A 161 13.32 4.12 8.57
C LEU A 161 12.42 3.27 9.48
N ILE A 162 11.84 2.18 8.95
CA ILE A 162 10.96 1.31 9.74
C ILE A 162 11.75 0.52 10.78
N LEU A 163 12.98 0.10 10.47
CA LEU A 163 13.88 -0.59 11.41
C LEU A 163 14.15 0.28 12.64
N GLU A 164 14.43 1.56 12.41
CA GLU A 164 14.61 2.55 13.48
C GLU A 164 13.39 2.60 14.41
N TYR A 165 12.17 2.66 13.88
CA TYR A 165 10.97 2.58 14.73
C TYR A 165 10.85 1.25 15.46
N CYS A 166 11.19 0.13 14.83
CA CYS A 166 11.18 -1.19 15.47
C CYS A 166 12.10 -1.22 16.69
N HIS A 167 13.33 -0.70 16.57
CA HIS A 167 14.26 -0.57 17.69
C HIS A 167 13.72 0.37 18.78
N GLU A 168 13.13 1.50 18.41
CA GLU A 168 12.61 2.44 19.41
C GLU A 168 11.36 1.92 20.12
N PHE A 169 10.55 1.07 19.48
CA PHE A 169 9.47 0.35 20.16
C PHE A 169 10.03 -0.68 21.14
N GLU A 170 11.07 -1.42 20.74
CA GLU A 170 11.73 -2.40 21.59
C GLU A 170 12.32 -1.75 22.84
N ASN A 171 12.92 -0.56 22.70
CA ASN A 171 13.46 0.25 23.81
C ASN A 171 12.40 0.65 24.86
N VAL A 172 11.12 0.67 24.48
CA VAL A 172 10.00 0.91 25.40
C VAL A 172 9.20 -0.36 25.71
N TYR A 173 9.80 -1.53 25.50
CA TYR A 173 9.24 -2.86 25.78
C TYR A 173 8.01 -3.23 24.92
N HIS A 174 7.90 -2.63 23.74
CA HIS A 174 6.92 -3.01 22.74
C HIS A 174 7.56 -3.93 21.69
N GLN A 175 6.82 -4.94 21.26
CA GLN A 175 7.17 -5.75 20.10
C GLN A 175 6.30 -5.35 18.90
N VAL A 176 6.93 -5.02 17.77
CA VAL A 176 6.21 -4.67 16.54
C VAL A 176 5.69 -5.92 15.85
N LEU A 177 4.37 -6.06 15.80
CA LEU A 177 3.71 -7.18 15.15
C LEU A 177 3.59 -6.93 13.65
N LYS A 178 3.04 -5.78 13.27
CA LYS A 178 2.66 -5.48 11.88
C LYS A 178 2.88 -4.01 11.56
N VAL A 179 3.33 -3.75 10.34
CA VAL A 179 3.41 -2.41 9.75
C VAL A 179 2.42 -2.33 8.58
N ASN A 180 1.67 -1.23 8.50
CA ASN A 180 0.75 -0.97 7.40
C ASN A 180 1.10 0.39 6.80
N ILE A 181 1.24 0.46 5.48
CA ILE A 181 1.64 1.67 4.76
C ILE A 181 0.58 2.00 3.72
N GLY A 182 0.23 3.28 3.61
CA GLY A 182 -0.67 3.78 2.58
C GLY A 182 0.06 4.23 1.31
N PHE A 183 -0.71 4.64 0.30
CA PHE A 183 -0.15 5.34 -0.85
C PHE A 183 0.30 6.77 -0.48
N PRO A 184 1.14 7.39 -1.32
CA PRO A 184 1.45 8.82 -1.19
C PRO A 184 0.17 9.66 -1.15
N LEU A 185 0.08 10.56 -0.18
CA LEU A 185 -1.03 11.50 -0.08
C LEU A 185 -0.96 12.51 -1.23
N THR A 186 -2.12 12.93 -1.75
CA THR A 186 -2.21 13.99 -2.77
C THR A 186 -1.78 15.36 -2.22
N HIS A 187 -1.03 16.12 -3.01
CA HIS A 187 -0.65 17.49 -2.67
C HIS A 187 -1.78 18.52 -2.84
N ASP A 188 -2.89 18.13 -3.46
CA ASP A 188 -4.06 18.99 -3.61
C ASP A 188 -4.93 18.92 -2.36
N ILE A 189 -4.87 19.98 -1.54
CA ILE A 189 -5.67 20.11 -0.32
C ILE A 189 -7.18 20.21 -0.56
N HIS A 190 -7.63 20.36 -1.81
CA HIS A 190 -9.04 20.39 -2.19
C HIS A 190 -9.53 19.07 -2.79
N SER A 191 -8.66 18.06 -2.87
CA SER A 191 -8.98 16.77 -3.46
C SER A 191 -10.08 16.03 -2.69
N SER A 192 -11.09 15.58 -3.44
CA SER A 192 -12.16 14.72 -2.95
C SER A 192 -11.76 13.24 -2.84
N GLU A 193 -10.53 12.88 -3.24
CA GLU A 193 -10.03 11.52 -3.16
C GLU A 193 -9.91 11.05 -1.70
N ARG A 194 -10.31 9.79 -1.46
CA ARG A 194 -10.14 9.14 -0.16
C ARG A 194 -8.68 8.77 0.05
N VAL A 195 -8.22 8.91 1.30
CA VAL A 195 -6.88 8.46 1.66
C VAL A 195 -6.85 6.95 1.85
N GLU A 196 -5.88 6.31 1.21
CA GLU A 196 -5.68 4.87 1.30
C GLU A 196 -4.63 4.55 2.37
N TRP A 197 -5.08 4.30 3.60
CA TRP A 197 -4.21 4.22 4.78
C TRP A 197 -3.39 2.94 4.93
N ARG A 198 -3.77 1.85 4.25
CA ARG A 198 -3.25 0.48 4.50
C ARG A 198 -3.21 -0.38 3.24
N VAL A 199 -2.57 0.12 2.20
CA VAL A 199 -2.46 -0.60 0.91
C VAL A 199 -1.39 -1.68 0.97
N PHE A 200 -0.30 -1.43 1.68
CA PHE A 200 0.75 -2.39 1.95
C PHE A 200 0.71 -2.84 3.40
N ASN A 201 0.80 -4.14 3.63
CA ASN A 201 0.57 -4.77 4.93
C ASN A 201 1.64 -5.84 5.15
N ILE A 202 2.55 -5.62 6.09
CA ILE A 202 3.65 -6.56 6.35
C ILE A 202 3.71 -6.96 7.82
N GLN A 203 3.79 -8.26 8.05
CA GLN A 203 4.00 -8.83 9.37
C GLN A 203 5.50 -8.77 9.69
N VAL A 204 5.87 -8.12 10.78
CA VAL A 204 7.27 -7.98 11.22
C VAL A 204 7.63 -9.09 12.19
N TYR A 205 6.79 -9.32 13.20
CA TYR A 205 7.03 -10.37 14.17
C TYR A 205 6.95 -11.77 13.54
N GLY A 206 8.00 -12.57 13.75
CA GLY A 206 8.12 -13.94 13.22
C GLY A 206 8.75 -14.04 11.83
N ASN A 207 9.06 -12.92 11.17
CA ASN A 207 9.72 -12.91 9.86
C ASN A 207 11.17 -12.41 9.96
N SER A 208 12.02 -12.85 9.04
CA SER A 208 13.39 -12.33 8.91
C SER A 208 13.37 -10.88 8.44
N TRP A 209 14.12 -10.01 9.12
CA TRP A 209 14.22 -8.60 8.76
C TRP A 209 14.69 -8.37 7.33
N THR A 210 15.58 -9.23 6.80
CA THR A 210 16.08 -9.11 5.42
C THR A 210 14.95 -9.21 4.39
N GLU A 211 14.00 -10.12 4.60
CA GLU A 211 12.84 -10.26 3.70
C GLU A 211 11.85 -9.11 3.89
N VAL A 212 11.63 -8.70 5.15
CA VAL A 212 10.76 -7.56 5.48
C VAL A 212 11.27 -6.27 4.84
N SER A 213 12.56 -5.97 4.98
CA SER A 213 13.21 -4.79 4.39
C SER A 213 13.10 -4.82 2.87
N LYS A 214 13.38 -5.96 2.23
CA LYS A 214 13.28 -6.09 0.77
C LYS A 214 11.88 -5.74 0.24
N GLN A 215 10.82 -6.18 0.93
CA GLN A 215 9.45 -5.87 0.54
C GLN A 215 9.09 -4.40 0.82
N LEU A 216 9.52 -3.85 1.95
CA LEU A 216 9.37 -2.42 2.27
C LEU A 216 10.03 -1.55 1.20
N ASP A 217 11.26 -1.86 0.82
CA ASP A 217 12.04 -1.09 -0.14
C ASP A 217 11.49 -1.21 -1.56
N GLY A 218 10.97 -2.39 -1.93
CA GLY A 218 10.22 -2.58 -3.18
C GLY A 218 8.98 -1.69 -3.22
N PHE A 219 8.16 -1.74 -2.17
CA PHE A 219 6.97 -0.88 -2.08
C PHE A 219 7.33 0.61 -2.10
N GLY A 220 8.35 1.02 -1.34
CA GLY A 220 8.78 2.43 -1.27
C GLY A 220 9.25 3.00 -2.62
N LYS A 221 9.75 2.15 -3.53
CA LYS A 221 10.12 2.55 -4.90
C LYS A 221 8.90 2.64 -5.80
N ASP A 222 8.02 1.64 -5.75
CA ASP A 222 6.97 1.48 -6.75
C ASP A 222 5.66 2.20 -6.38
N ALA A 223 5.46 2.56 -5.11
CA ALA A 223 4.17 3.03 -4.59
C ALA A 223 3.62 4.26 -5.34
N ALA A 224 4.47 5.22 -5.70
CA ALA A 224 4.04 6.41 -6.44
C ALA A 224 3.58 6.07 -7.87
N GLU A 225 4.29 5.17 -8.54
CA GLU A 225 3.94 4.70 -9.89
C GLU A 225 2.66 3.87 -9.87
N ILE A 226 2.51 2.96 -8.91
CA ILE A 226 1.31 2.15 -8.72
C ILE A 226 0.10 3.06 -8.46
N TYR A 227 0.26 4.09 -7.63
CA TYR A 227 -0.80 5.04 -7.33
C TYR A 227 -1.21 5.87 -8.57
N ASN A 228 -0.25 6.36 -9.34
CA ASN A 228 -0.53 7.10 -10.58
C ASN A 228 -1.19 6.23 -11.64
N PHE A 229 -0.72 4.98 -11.79
CA PHE A 229 -1.34 4.00 -12.67
C PHE A 229 -2.81 3.78 -12.26
N LYS A 230 -3.06 3.53 -10.97
CA LYS A 230 -4.42 3.38 -10.44
C LYS A 230 -5.32 4.59 -10.73
N LYS A 231 -4.79 5.82 -10.60
CA LYS A 231 -5.54 7.04 -10.96
C LYS A 231 -5.91 7.08 -12.43
N SER A 232 -5.00 6.66 -13.31
CA SER A 232 -5.22 6.67 -14.75
C SER A 232 -6.20 5.58 -15.22
N THR A 233 -6.28 4.44 -14.52
CA THR A 233 -7.08 3.28 -14.94
C THR A 233 -8.39 3.10 -14.16
N GLY A 234 -8.74 4.02 -13.26
CA GLY A 234 -10.05 4.06 -12.61
C GLY A 234 -10.27 3.06 -11.47
N THR A 235 -9.77 1.82 -11.52
CA THR A 235 -9.76 0.89 -10.37
C THR A 235 -8.79 -0.27 -10.61
N VAL A 236 -7.74 -0.41 -9.79
CA VAL A 236 -6.88 -1.61 -9.81
C VAL A 236 -7.36 -2.54 -8.72
N HIS A 237 -8.16 -3.54 -9.07
CA HIS A 237 -8.67 -4.52 -8.10
C HIS A 237 -7.57 -5.47 -7.61
N ILE A 238 -6.53 -5.70 -8.43
CA ILE A 238 -5.41 -6.61 -8.14
C ILE A 238 -4.08 -5.96 -8.50
N VAL A 239 -3.15 -5.96 -7.54
CA VAL A 239 -1.75 -5.56 -7.74
C VAL A 239 -0.91 -6.81 -8.04
N ILE A 240 -0.12 -6.75 -9.13
CA ILE A 240 0.80 -7.82 -9.55
C ILE A 240 2.24 -7.34 -9.34
N THR A 241 3.04 -8.11 -8.62
CA THR A 241 4.48 -7.81 -8.40
C THR A 241 5.33 -9.04 -8.73
N PRO A 242 6.44 -8.93 -9.47
CA PRO A 242 6.95 -7.72 -10.14
C PRO A 242 6.06 -7.28 -11.32
N ILE A 243 6.15 -6.00 -11.71
CA ILE A 243 5.37 -5.40 -12.81
C ILE A 243 5.78 -5.98 -14.17
N GLU A 244 7.08 -6.28 -14.35
CA GLU A 244 7.64 -6.97 -15.51
C GLU A 244 7.99 -8.41 -15.14
N ILE A 245 7.47 -9.37 -15.91
CA ILE A 245 7.71 -10.81 -15.68
C ILE A 245 8.70 -11.30 -16.74
N ILE A 246 9.91 -11.64 -16.31
CA ILE A 246 10.95 -12.21 -17.18
C ILE A 246 11.07 -13.70 -16.88
N ILE A 247 10.66 -14.54 -17.83
CA ILE A 247 10.79 -16.00 -17.72
C ILE A 247 12.00 -16.43 -18.53
N LYS A 248 13.00 -17.01 -17.86
CA LYS A 248 14.21 -17.52 -18.51
C LYS A 248 13.98 -18.91 -19.08
N LYS A 249 14.30 -19.10 -20.37
CA LYS A 249 14.38 -20.42 -20.99
C LYS A 249 15.60 -21.17 -20.43
N PRO A 250 15.50 -22.49 -20.15
CA PRO A 250 16.66 -23.25 -19.71
C PRO A 250 17.70 -23.36 -20.84
N ILE A 251 18.97 -23.10 -20.50
CA ILE A 251 20.11 -23.06 -21.43
C ILE A 251 20.52 -24.48 -21.90
N SER A 252 20.08 -25.54 -21.19
CA SER A 252 20.28 -26.92 -21.59
C SER A 252 19.06 -27.79 -21.27
N SER A 253 18.89 -28.91 -22.00
CA SER A 253 17.79 -29.85 -21.82
C SER A 253 17.74 -30.51 -20.43
N ASN A 254 18.81 -30.37 -19.63
CA ASN A 254 19.01 -31.14 -18.39
C ASN A 254 18.90 -30.30 -17.11
N ALA A 255 18.60 -29.00 -17.21
CA ALA A 255 18.42 -28.14 -16.04
C ALA A 255 17.04 -27.45 -16.06
N PRO A 256 16.13 -27.71 -15.10
CA PRO A 256 14.84 -27.02 -15.06
C PRO A 256 15.05 -25.54 -14.73
N ALA A 257 14.41 -24.65 -15.50
CA ALA A 257 14.41 -23.22 -15.19
C ALA A 257 13.71 -22.99 -13.83
N PRO A 258 14.24 -22.10 -12.97
CA PRO A 258 13.61 -21.78 -11.70
C PRO A 258 12.24 -21.14 -11.94
N PRO A 259 11.22 -21.46 -11.12
CA PRO A 259 9.90 -20.84 -11.25
C PRO A 259 9.98 -19.34 -10.98
N THR A 260 9.27 -18.55 -11.78
CA THR A 260 9.11 -17.11 -11.58
C THR A 260 7.92 -16.89 -10.65
N ASN A 261 8.17 -16.38 -9.45
CA ASN A 261 7.10 -16.08 -8.49
C ASN A 261 6.50 -14.70 -8.81
N ILE A 262 5.18 -14.66 -8.94
CA ILE A 262 4.37 -13.45 -9.01
C ILE A 262 3.49 -13.37 -7.76
N PHE A 263 3.38 -12.18 -7.20
CA PHE A 263 2.53 -11.88 -6.07
C PHE A 263 1.27 -11.20 -6.58
N LEU A 264 0.12 -11.76 -6.24
CA LEU A 264 -1.18 -11.19 -6.54
C LEU A 264 -1.80 -10.73 -5.23
N GLN A 265 -2.05 -9.43 -5.10
CA GLN A 265 -2.68 -8.85 -3.93
C GLN A 265 -4.06 -8.30 -4.31
N ASN A 266 -5.12 -8.82 -3.67
CA ASN A 266 -6.46 -8.26 -3.76
C ASN A 266 -6.50 -6.98 -2.92
N THR A 267 -6.61 -5.84 -3.57
CA THR A 267 -6.73 -4.54 -2.87
C THR A 267 -8.18 -4.08 -2.75
N SER A 268 -9.13 -4.87 -3.25
CA SER A 268 -10.56 -4.58 -3.18
C SER A 268 -11.17 -5.01 -1.82
N PRO A 269 -12.27 -4.38 -1.40
CA PRO A 269 -12.98 -4.72 -0.17
C PRO A 269 -13.78 -6.03 -0.27
N THR A 270 -13.83 -6.65 -1.45
CA THR A 270 -14.59 -7.88 -1.73
C THR A 270 -13.65 -9.02 -2.11
N PRO A 271 -14.01 -10.27 -1.83
CA PRO A 271 -13.27 -11.41 -2.35
C PRO A 271 -13.34 -11.46 -3.88
N LEU A 272 -12.26 -11.91 -4.52
CA LEU A 272 -12.12 -12.01 -5.97
C LEU A 272 -11.87 -13.47 -6.38
N SER A 273 -12.46 -13.89 -7.48
CA SER A 273 -12.05 -15.08 -8.25
C SER A 273 -11.06 -14.63 -9.33
N ILE A 274 -9.87 -15.20 -9.32
CA ILE A 274 -8.77 -14.89 -10.24
C ILE A 274 -8.52 -16.13 -11.09
N LYS A 275 -8.78 -16.03 -12.39
CA LYS A 275 -8.42 -17.07 -13.37
C LYS A 275 -7.19 -16.61 -14.14
N ILE A 276 -6.15 -17.43 -14.08
CA ILE A 276 -4.89 -17.26 -14.82
C ILE A 276 -4.87 -18.28 -15.95
N GLU A 277 -4.68 -17.83 -17.17
CA GLU A 277 -4.71 -18.66 -18.36
C GLU A 277 -3.46 -18.43 -19.22
N ASP A 278 -2.69 -19.48 -19.45
CA ASP A 278 -1.54 -19.48 -20.35
C ASP A 278 -2.02 -19.72 -21.80
N LYS A 279 -1.94 -18.67 -22.63
CA LYS A 279 -2.22 -18.76 -24.06
C LYS A 279 -0.99 -19.14 -24.89
N SER A 280 0.20 -19.09 -24.30
CA SER A 280 1.46 -19.45 -24.99
C SER A 280 1.65 -20.97 -25.09
N GLY A 281 1.10 -21.74 -24.15
CA GLY A 281 1.28 -23.19 -24.06
C GLY A 281 2.64 -23.63 -23.51
N PHE A 282 3.54 -22.70 -23.16
CA PHE A 282 4.89 -22.99 -22.66
C PHE A 282 5.00 -22.96 -21.14
N LEU A 283 3.92 -22.61 -20.44
CA LEU A 283 3.95 -22.41 -19.00
C LEU A 283 3.13 -23.45 -18.26
N GLU A 284 3.58 -23.73 -17.05
CA GLU A 284 2.87 -24.45 -16.01
C GLU A 284 2.64 -23.46 -14.86
N ILE A 285 1.36 -23.25 -14.52
CA ILE A 285 0.95 -22.38 -13.42
C ILE A 285 0.91 -23.22 -12.14
N VAL A 286 1.88 -23.00 -11.26
CA VAL A 286 2.01 -23.70 -9.98
C VAL A 286 1.71 -22.72 -8.86
N THR A 287 0.97 -23.10 -7.83
CA THR A 287 0.80 -22.27 -6.63
C THR A 287 1.50 -22.86 -5.43
N LYS A 288 2.10 -21.99 -4.62
CA LYS A 288 2.55 -22.35 -3.27
C LYS A 288 1.43 -21.96 -2.31
N LEU A 289 0.76 -22.95 -1.70
CA LEU A 289 -0.24 -22.68 -0.67
C LEU A 289 0.41 -22.00 0.54
N GLN A 290 -0.20 -20.92 1.01
CA GLN A 290 -0.01 -20.49 2.40
C GLN A 290 -0.99 -21.27 3.29
N PRO A 291 -0.59 -21.71 4.51
CA PRO A 291 -1.37 -22.66 5.32
C PRO A 291 -2.78 -22.21 5.76
N ASN A 292 -3.13 -20.93 5.61
CA ASN A 292 -4.32 -20.33 6.23
C ASN A 292 -5.40 -19.86 5.24
N LEU A 293 -5.39 -20.35 4.00
CA LEU A 293 -6.39 -20.00 2.99
C LEU A 293 -7.17 -21.25 2.55
N LEU A 294 -8.48 -21.24 2.78
CA LEU A 294 -9.40 -22.18 2.13
C LEU A 294 -9.34 -21.93 0.63
N LEU A 295 -8.73 -22.86 -0.11
CA LEU A 295 -8.63 -22.81 -1.56
C LEU A 295 -9.14 -24.13 -2.15
N GLU A 296 -10.30 -24.08 -2.80
CA GLU A 296 -10.68 -25.13 -3.76
C GLU A 296 -9.93 -24.86 -5.06
N LYS A 297 -9.03 -25.78 -5.42
CA LYS A 297 -8.27 -25.75 -6.67
C LYS A 297 -9.02 -26.56 -7.72
N SER A 298 -9.50 -25.93 -8.79
CA SER A 298 -9.86 -26.64 -10.02
C SER A 298 -8.78 -26.38 -11.07
N CYS A 299 -8.01 -27.42 -11.40
CA CYS A 299 -7.11 -27.39 -12.55
C CYS A 299 -7.78 -28.14 -13.69
N GLN A 300 -7.92 -27.46 -14.83
CA GLN A 300 -8.35 -28.07 -16.08
C GLN A 300 -7.26 -27.83 -17.12
N THR A 301 -6.79 -28.90 -17.74
CA THR A 301 -5.93 -28.87 -18.92
C THR A 301 -6.81 -29.22 -20.11
N ASP A 302 -7.03 -28.26 -21.00
CA ASP A 302 -7.78 -28.49 -22.23
C ASP A 302 -6.92 -29.23 -23.27
N LYS A 303 -7.61 -29.94 -24.18
CA LYS A 303 -7.01 -30.76 -25.26
C LYS A 303 -6.10 -29.97 -26.22
N CYS A 304 -6.00 -28.65 -26.07
CA CYS A 304 -5.18 -27.73 -26.87
C CYS A 304 -3.83 -27.34 -26.20
N GLY A 305 -3.50 -27.87 -25.02
CA GLY A 305 -2.20 -27.61 -24.35
C GLY A 305 -2.13 -26.33 -23.50
N GLN A 306 -3.19 -25.51 -23.53
CA GLN A 306 -3.36 -24.32 -22.68
C GLN A 306 -3.55 -24.74 -21.22
N SER A 307 -2.87 -24.05 -20.30
CA SER A 307 -3.04 -24.29 -18.85
C SER A 307 -3.84 -23.16 -18.22
N SER A 308 -4.90 -23.51 -17.49
CA SER A 308 -5.72 -22.56 -16.74
C SER A 308 -5.76 -22.95 -15.27
N SER A 309 -5.73 -21.97 -14.38
CA SER A 309 -5.93 -22.16 -12.94
C SER A 309 -6.73 -21.02 -12.35
N THR A 310 -7.74 -21.36 -11.56
CA THR A 310 -8.61 -20.41 -10.87
C THR A 310 -8.32 -20.41 -9.38
N PHE A 311 -8.27 -19.22 -8.78
CA PHE A 311 -7.95 -18.99 -7.38
C PHE A 311 -8.98 -18.07 -6.74
N TYR A 312 -9.24 -18.29 -5.46
CA TYR A 312 -10.09 -17.42 -4.67
C TYR A 312 -9.24 -16.60 -3.71
N LEU A 313 -9.32 -15.27 -3.82
CA LEU A 313 -8.53 -14.35 -3.02
C LEU A 313 -9.46 -13.49 -2.16
N SER A 314 -9.35 -13.65 -0.84
CA SER A 314 -10.11 -12.84 0.12
C SER A 314 -9.81 -11.35 -0.01
N ALA A 315 -10.69 -10.50 0.49
CA ALA A 315 -10.46 -9.05 0.56
C ALA A 315 -9.16 -8.76 1.34
N GLY A 316 -8.23 -8.00 0.72
CA GLY A 316 -6.90 -7.75 1.31
C GLY A 316 -5.95 -8.96 1.30
N GLY A 317 -6.37 -10.09 0.73
CA GLY A 317 -5.57 -11.32 0.64
C GLY A 317 -4.44 -11.21 -0.37
N MET A 318 -3.40 -12.01 -0.17
CA MET A 318 -2.27 -12.13 -1.09
C MET A 318 -2.00 -13.60 -1.39
N ILE A 319 -1.71 -13.90 -2.64
CA ILE A 319 -1.30 -15.24 -3.10
C ILE A 319 -0.01 -15.14 -3.91
N VAL A 320 0.85 -16.16 -3.75
CA VAL A 320 2.05 -16.33 -4.57
C VAL A 320 1.76 -17.40 -5.62
N VAL A 321 1.90 -17.01 -6.89
CA VAL A 321 1.80 -17.90 -8.03
C VAL A 321 3.19 -18.06 -8.64
N ALA A 322 3.61 -19.30 -8.85
CA ALA A 322 4.85 -19.67 -9.49
C ALA A 322 4.58 -20.05 -10.95
N LEU A 323 5.11 -19.29 -11.89
CA LEU A 323 5.08 -19.61 -13.32
C LEU A 323 6.35 -20.40 -13.66
N LYS A 324 6.19 -21.64 -14.12
CA LYS A 324 7.30 -22.51 -14.49
C LYS A 324 7.30 -22.75 -16.00
N PHE A 325 8.46 -22.61 -16.63
CA PHE A 325 8.62 -22.96 -18.05
C PHE A 325 8.59 -24.48 -18.23
N ASN A 326 7.76 -24.96 -19.16
CA ASN A 326 7.63 -26.37 -19.49
C ASN A 326 7.98 -26.61 -20.97
N GLY A 327 9.24 -26.94 -21.23
CA GLY A 327 9.74 -27.23 -22.58
C GLY A 327 9.25 -28.54 -23.20
N ASN A 328 8.51 -29.38 -22.45
CA ASN A 328 8.03 -30.68 -22.96
C ASN A 328 6.65 -30.61 -23.62
N LYS A 329 5.95 -29.46 -23.56
CA LYS A 329 4.70 -29.27 -24.29
C LYS A 329 5.01 -29.00 -25.78
N ARG A 330 4.86 -30.03 -26.62
CA ARG A 330 4.97 -29.90 -28.09
C ARG A 330 3.74 -29.16 -28.63
N THR A 331 3.95 -28.14 -29.45
CA THR A 331 2.91 -27.51 -30.26
C THR A 331 2.46 -28.48 -31.35
N SER A 332 1.19 -28.89 -31.34
CA SER A 332 0.55 -29.47 -32.52
C SER A 332 0.01 -28.35 -33.41
N SER A 333 0.90 -27.60 -34.05
CA SER A 333 0.67 -26.87 -35.30
C SER A 333 1.90 -26.02 -35.61
N LEU A 334 2.58 -26.38 -36.70
CA LEU A 334 3.45 -25.48 -37.43
C LEU A 334 2.56 -24.37 -38.00
N ILE A 335 2.71 -23.13 -37.55
CA ILE A 335 2.21 -21.97 -38.28
C ILE A 335 3.28 -21.65 -39.32
N GLU A 336 3.03 -22.04 -40.57
CA GLU A 336 3.86 -21.63 -41.71
C GLU A 336 3.76 -20.10 -41.92
N PRO A 337 4.85 -19.44 -42.34
CA PRO A 337 4.81 -18.03 -42.67
C PRO A 337 4.14 -17.84 -44.03
N ILE A 338 2.91 -17.34 -44.06
CA ILE A 338 2.23 -16.99 -45.32
C ILE A 338 2.80 -15.66 -45.85
N GLN A 339 3.46 -15.72 -47.01
CA GLN A 339 3.83 -14.56 -47.80
C GLN A 339 2.63 -14.01 -48.61
N THR A 340 2.44 -12.68 -48.52
CA THR A 340 1.91 -11.72 -49.51
C THR A 340 0.51 -11.90 -50.12
N LYS A 341 -0.30 -10.82 -50.07
CA LYS A 341 -0.74 -10.06 -51.28
C LYS A 341 -1.47 -8.76 -50.95
N LEU A 342 -0.99 -7.65 -51.53
CA LEU A 342 -1.72 -6.39 -51.66
C LEU A 342 -3.00 -6.58 -52.49
N ILE A 343 -4.16 -6.17 -51.96
CA ILE A 343 -5.31 -5.76 -52.78
C ILE A 343 -5.88 -4.46 -52.17
N LYS A 344 -5.83 -3.38 -52.95
CA LYS A 344 -6.55 -2.12 -52.72
C LYS A 344 -8.01 -2.28 -53.15
N LYS A 345 -8.98 -1.97 -52.28
CA LYS A 345 -10.19 -1.21 -52.66
C LYS A 345 -11.02 -0.77 -51.44
N GLY A 346 -11.08 0.56 -51.27
CA GLY A 346 -12.28 1.38 -50.98
C GLY A 346 -13.16 1.11 -49.75
N GLY A 347 -13.38 2.16 -48.96
CA GLY A 347 -14.61 2.35 -48.17
C GLY A 347 -14.38 2.61 -46.69
N ARG A 348 -14.81 3.77 -46.19
CA ARG A 348 -14.75 4.19 -44.78
C ARG A 348 -15.73 3.39 -43.91
N GLU A 349 -15.28 3.00 -42.72
CA GLU A 349 -15.95 3.22 -41.43
C GLU A 349 -14.93 2.97 -40.31
N ILE A 350 -14.76 3.94 -39.40
CA ILE A 350 -13.83 3.85 -38.26
C ILE A 350 -14.58 3.19 -37.10
N GLN A 351 -14.44 1.88 -36.96
CA GLN A 351 -14.71 1.14 -35.73
C GLN A 351 -13.40 0.98 -34.94
N GLY A 352 -13.52 0.99 -33.61
CA GLY A 352 -12.42 0.96 -32.66
C GLY A 352 -11.42 -0.16 -32.96
N SER A 353 -10.14 0.17 -32.89
CA SER A 353 -9.04 -0.75 -33.17
C SER A 353 -8.98 -1.84 -32.08
N ASP A 354 -9.55 -3.01 -32.37
CA ASP A 354 -9.10 -4.27 -31.78
C ASP A 354 -7.61 -4.44 -32.14
N MET A 355 -6.74 -4.19 -31.16
CA MET A 355 -5.34 -4.59 -31.27
C MET A 355 -5.30 -6.11 -31.11
N SER A 356 -5.35 -6.84 -32.23
CA SER A 356 -5.07 -8.27 -32.24
C SER A 356 -3.59 -8.50 -31.92
N PHE A 357 -3.28 -8.76 -30.65
CA PHE A 357 -1.95 -9.23 -30.25
C PHE A 357 -1.83 -10.73 -30.52
N ASP A 358 -1.35 -11.09 -31.72
CA ASP A 358 -0.79 -12.42 -31.96
C ASP A 358 0.54 -12.52 -31.21
N GLY A 359 0.51 -13.14 -30.02
CA GLY A 359 1.70 -13.24 -29.18
C GLY A 359 1.54 -14.24 -28.03
N ASN A 360 2.67 -14.69 -27.50
CA ASN A 360 2.74 -15.51 -26.28
C ASN A 360 2.37 -14.62 -25.07
N TYR A 361 1.16 -14.77 -24.52
CA TYR A 361 0.72 -14.02 -23.33
C TYR A 361 -0.02 -14.91 -22.30
N VAL A 362 -0.22 -14.36 -21.10
CA VAL A 362 -0.91 -15.01 -19.96
C VAL A 362 -1.98 -14.03 -19.57
N LEU A 363 -3.21 -14.51 -19.59
CA LEU A 363 -4.39 -13.73 -19.28
C LEU A 363 -4.68 -13.83 -17.80
N PHE A 364 -4.88 -12.69 -17.15
CA PHE A 364 -5.42 -12.62 -15.79
C PHE A 364 -6.83 -12.06 -15.88
N SER A 365 -7.82 -12.89 -15.55
CA SER A 365 -9.23 -12.51 -15.52
C SER A 365 -9.74 -12.54 -14.09
N CYS A 366 -10.38 -11.44 -13.68
CA CYS A 366 -10.74 -11.22 -12.29
C CYS A 366 -12.23 -10.94 -12.17
N LYS A 367 -12.93 -11.66 -11.29
CA LYS A 367 -14.37 -11.51 -11.05
C LYS A 367 -14.68 -11.33 -9.56
N PRO A 368 -15.45 -10.28 -9.17
CA PRO A 368 -15.97 -10.15 -7.81
C PRO A 368 -16.86 -11.33 -7.40
N MET A 369 -16.80 -11.71 -6.13
CA MET A 369 -17.68 -12.74 -5.54
C MET A 369 -18.59 -12.14 -4.47
N ILE A 370 -19.80 -12.69 -4.35
CA ILE A 370 -20.74 -12.40 -3.26
C ILE A 370 -20.97 -13.67 -2.45
N CYS A 371 -21.23 -13.54 -1.15
CA CYS A 371 -21.83 -14.63 -0.37
C CYS A 371 -23.31 -14.73 -0.71
N SER A 372 -23.74 -15.88 -1.23
CA SER A 372 -25.17 -16.21 -1.37
C SER A 372 -25.76 -16.61 0.00
N PHE A 373 -27.09 -16.50 0.12
CA PHE A 373 -27.83 -16.96 1.30
C PHE A 373 -27.58 -18.47 1.49
N GLY A 374 -26.74 -18.82 2.47
CA GLY A 374 -26.24 -20.19 2.67
C GLY A 374 -24.73 -20.29 2.88
N GLY A 375 -23.98 -19.19 2.79
CA GLY A 375 -22.54 -19.16 3.10
C GLY A 375 -21.64 -19.69 1.98
N ARG A 376 -22.18 -19.90 0.77
CA ARG A 376 -21.44 -20.28 -0.41
C ARG A 376 -21.00 -19.02 -1.17
N LEU A 377 -19.73 -18.97 -1.60
CA LEU A 377 -19.23 -17.90 -2.44
C LEU A 377 -19.66 -18.17 -3.89
N GLU A 378 -20.36 -17.21 -4.50
CA GLU A 378 -20.79 -17.27 -5.89
C GLU A 378 -20.16 -16.13 -6.70
N VAL A 379 -19.72 -16.45 -7.91
CA VAL A 379 -19.22 -15.47 -8.88
C VAL A 379 -20.41 -14.71 -9.44
N LEU A 380 -20.37 -13.37 -9.39
CA LEU A 380 -21.38 -12.53 -10.04
C LEU A 380 -21.40 -12.81 -11.55
N SER A 381 -22.51 -13.31 -12.08
CA SER A 381 -22.69 -13.57 -13.51
C SER A 381 -22.61 -12.30 -14.36
N ASP A 382 -23.00 -11.16 -13.78
CA ASP A 382 -23.16 -9.88 -14.48
C ASP A 382 -22.04 -8.87 -14.12
N ALA A 383 -21.02 -9.29 -13.36
CA ALA A 383 -19.90 -8.42 -13.01
C ALA A 383 -18.92 -8.27 -14.18
N GLU A 384 -18.48 -7.02 -14.39
CA GLU A 384 -17.48 -6.67 -15.39
C GLU A 384 -16.21 -7.50 -15.16
N THR A 385 -15.82 -8.28 -16.17
CA THR A 385 -14.60 -9.08 -16.11
C THR A 385 -13.43 -8.16 -16.38
N VAL A 386 -12.64 -7.86 -15.36
CA VAL A 386 -11.42 -7.08 -15.54
C VAL A 386 -10.35 -8.04 -16.06
N THR A 387 -10.05 -7.92 -17.34
CA THR A 387 -8.93 -8.59 -18.00
C THR A 387 -7.71 -7.71 -17.87
N LEU A 388 -6.71 -8.14 -17.10
CA LEU A 388 -5.40 -7.49 -17.12
C LEU A 388 -4.63 -8.04 -18.33
N GLU A 389 -4.80 -7.40 -19.47
CA GLU A 389 -3.96 -7.62 -20.65
C GLU A 389 -2.61 -6.96 -20.38
N ARG A 390 -1.62 -7.76 -19.98
CA ARG A 390 -0.24 -7.28 -19.86
C ARG A 390 0.67 -8.11 -20.75
N PRO A 391 1.43 -7.48 -21.67
CA PRO A 391 2.43 -8.19 -22.43
C PRO A 391 3.53 -8.67 -21.48
N PHE A 392 3.89 -9.95 -21.53
CA PHE A 392 5.16 -10.43 -21.00
C PHE A 392 6.12 -10.67 -22.15
N PHE A 393 7.41 -10.47 -21.90
CA PHE A 393 8.45 -10.72 -22.89
C PHE A 393 9.17 -12.02 -22.54
N LEU A 394 9.00 -13.03 -23.37
CA LEU A 394 9.80 -14.24 -23.33
C LEU A 394 11.16 -13.89 -23.95
N LYS A 395 12.14 -13.52 -23.11
CA LYS A 395 13.50 -13.29 -23.57
C LYS A 395 14.21 -14.63 -23.72
N GLU A 396 14.59 -14.96 -24.96
CA GLU A 396 15.66 -15.92 -25.19
C GLU A 396 16.96 -15.27 -24.68
N ILE A 397 17.57 -15.85 -23.66
CA ILE A 397 18.93 -15.53 -23.21
C ILE A 397 19.77 -16.77 -23.44
#